data_AF-A0A7I9ZTU7-F1
#
_entry.id   AF-A0A7I9ZTU7-F1
#
_cell.length_a   1.000
_cell.length_b   1.000
_cell.length_c   1.000
_cell.angle_alpha   90.00
_cell.angle_beta   90.00
_cell.angle_gamma   90.00
#
_symmetry.space_group_name_H-M   'P 1'
#
loop_
_entity.id
_entity.type
_entity.pdbx_description
1 polymer ?
#
loop_
_entity_poly.entity_id
_entity_poly.type
_entity_poly.pdbx_seq_one_letter_code
_entity_poly.pdbx_strand_id
1 'polypeptide(L)'
;MASVSSKPDRTGPEEPRNIERIRVAALRCFAAQGTSRTTLRGVAAAAGVSLGLVQHHFATKAGLIQAVDEGVLDLVITPMAQPIPEGAVDSIAEIGKRVNRIFVEHPDVAAYVSRALVDGSPLGATIFDALFALGKARWEQRAERGETRPDIDLTWAALNGIVLALGAASLSAHIDRQLPEPFTSPSQLQRWQASVDSLLREGLFRRPGAD
;
A
#
# COMPACT_ATOMS: atom_id res chain seq x y z
N MET A 1 23.39 50.08 -25.74
CA MET A 1 23.85 49.29 -24.58
C MET A 1 22.69 48.46 -24.08
N ALA A 2 22.98 47.18 -23.80
CA ALA A 2 22.15 46.01 -23.52
C ALA A 2 20.68 46.19 -23.10
N SER A 3 19.80 45.56 -23.88
CA SER A 3 18.44 45.18 -23.48
C SER A 3 18.52 43.92 -22.61
N VAL A 4 18.11 44.03 -21.34
CA VAL A 4 17.95 42.90 -20.43
C VAL A 4 16.61 42.25 -20.72
N SER A 5 16.63 41.14 -21.47
CA SER A 5 15.48 40.26 -21.60
C SER A 5 15.38 39.39 -20.35
N SER A 6 14.53 39.78 -19.39
CA SER A 6 14.19 38.92 -18.27
C SER A 6 13.23 37.83 -18.75
N LYS A 7 13.71 36.57 -18.73
CA LYS A 7 12.89 35.37 -18.92
C LYS A 7 11.80 35.34 -17.82
N PRO A 8 10.53 35.05 -18.14
CA PRO A 8 9.51 34.97 -17.11
C PRO A 8 9.77 33.72 -16.27
N ASP A 9 9.67 33.91 -14.96
CA ASP A 9 9.77 32.91 -13.92
C ASP A 9 8.72 31.80 -14.16
N ARG A 10 9.18 30.58 -14.44
CA ARG A 10 8.33 29.40 -14.72
C ARG A 10 8.03 28.59 -13.46
N THR A 11 8.35 29.11 -12.28
CA THR A 11 8.09 28.49 -10.97
C THR A 11 6.63 28.73 -10.52
N GLY A 12 5.68 28.46 -11.41
CA GLY A 12 4.25 28.53 -11.12
C GLY A 12 3.68 27.21 -10.57
N PRO A 13 2.42 27.20 -10.11
CA PRO A 13 1.68 25.99 -9.67
C PRO A 13 1.53 24.87 -10.72
N GLU A 14 2.11 25.04 -11.91
CA GLU A 14 2.25 24.02 -12.95
C GLU A 14 3.37 23.01 -12.66
N GLU A 15 4.45 23.44 -12.01
CA GLU A 15 5.61 22.60 -11.75
C GLU A 15 5.31 21.48 -10.73
N PRO A 16 4.70 21.76 -9.55
CA PRO A 16 4.23 20.70 -8.64
C PRO A 16 3.26 19.73 -9.32
N ARG A 17 2.37 20.26 -10.17
CA ARG A 17 1.35 19.48 -10.89
C ARG A 17 1.98 18.54 -11.93
N ASN A 18 3.06 18.96 -12.59
CA ASN A 18 3.80 18.12 -13.53
C ASN A 18 4.57 17.01 -12.80
N ILE A 19 5.19 17.30 -11.66
CA ILE A 19 5.87 16.30 -10.83
C ILE A 19 4.88 15.22 -10.39
N GLU A 20 3.71 15.62 -9.89
CA GLU A 20 2.65 14.69 -9.46
C GLU A 20 2.13 13.84 -10.62
N ARG A 21 1.86 14.45 -11.79
CA ARG A 21 1.47 13.72 -13.00
C ARG A 21 2.50 12.68 -13.42
N ILE A 22 3.80 13.02 -13.36
CA ILE A 22 4.88 12.08 -13.68
C ILE A 22 4.92 10.94 -12.68
N ARG A 23 4.80 11.22 -11.37
CA ARG A 23 4.77 10.18 -10.32
C ARG A 23 3.59 9.22 -10.49
N VAL A 24 2.39 9.74 -10.75
CA VAL A 24 1.18 8.93 -10.98
C VAL A 24 1.34 8.05 -12.23
N ALA A 25 1.85 8.61 -13.33
CA ALA A 25 2.10 7.83 -14.55
C ALA A 25 3.17 6.76 -14.35
N ALA A 26 4.23 7.08 -13.60
CA ALA A 26 5.28 6.14 -13.26
C ALA A 26 4.75 4.98 -12.39
N LEU A 27 3.99 5.29 -11.34
CA LEU A 27 3.34 4.30 -10.48
C LEU A 27 2.49 3.32 -11.28
N ARG A 28 1.63 3.82 -12.18
CA ARG A 28 0.81 2.98 -13.07
C ARG A 28 1.66 2.07 -13.95
N CYS A 29 2.73 2.60 -14.53
CA CYS A 29 3.66 1.80 -15.34
C CYS A 29 4.36 0.72 -14.49
N PHE A 30 4.81 1.06 -13.29
CA PHE A 30 5.48 0.11 -12.40
C PHE A 30 4.53 -0.98 -11.90
N ALA A 31 3.29 -0.62 -11.54
CA ALA A 31 2.25 -1.56 -11.17
C ALA A 31 1.92 -2.54 -12.31
N ALA A 32 1.82 -2.06 -13.55
CA ALA A 32 1.40 -2.87 -14.69
C ALA A 32 2.48 -3.83 -15.22
N GLN A 33 3.75 -3.40 -15.28
CA GLN A 33 4.82 -4.16 -15.96
C GLN A 33 6.14 -4.23 -15.18
N GLY A 34 6.18 -3.71 -13.96
CA GLY A 34 7.38 -3.63 -13.13
C GLY A 34 8.31 -2.48 -13.50
N THR A 35 9.24 -2.18 -12.60
CA THR A 35 10.24 -1.12 -12.77
C THR A 35 11.22 -1.46 -13.88
N SER A 36 11.67 -2.72 -14.00
CA SER A 36 12.64 -3.17 -15.01
C SER A 36 12.20 -2.88 -16.44
N ARG A 37 10.95 -3.18 -16.80
CA ARG A 37 10.42 -2.96 -18.16
C ARG A 37 9.98 -1.53 -18.45
N THR A 38 9.85 -0.68 -17.43
CA THR A 38 9.42 0.71 -17.59
C THR A 38 10.58 1.61 -18.04
N THR A 39 10.35 2.53 -18.98
CA THR A 39 11.37 3.47 -19.45
C THR A 39 10.97 4.92 -19.15
N LEU A 40 11.93 5.83 -18.97
CA LEU A 40 11.64 7.26 -18.76
C LEU A 40 10.83 7.87 -19.91
N ARG A 41 11.08 7.43 -21.15
CA ARG A 41 10.32 7.87 -22.33
C ARG A 41 8.87 7.36 -22.29
N GLY A 42 8.67 6.11 -21.87
CA GLY A 42 7.34 5.54 -21.68
C GLY A 42 6.55 6.28 -20.60
N VAL A 43 7.18 6.59 -19.46
CA VAL A 43 6.56 7.39 -18.40
C VAL A 43 6.22 8.80 -18.90
N ALA A 44 7.14 9.47 -19.61
CA ALA A 44 6.88 10.79 -20.18
C ALA A 44 5.66 10.79 -21.11
N ALA A 45 5.56 9.78 -21.98
CA ALA A 45 4.41 9.61 -22.86
C ALA A 45 3.12 9.38 -22.07
N ALA A 46 3.13 8.49 -21.06
CA ALA A 46 1.97 8.22 -20.21
C ALA A 46 1.54 9.45 -19.37
N ALA A 47 2.50 10.27 -18.94
CA ALA A 47 2.24 11.51 -18.22
C ALA A 47 1.80 12.66 -19.12
N GLY A 48 1.96 12.55 -20.44
CA GLY A 48 1.69 13.62 -21.40
C GLY A 48 2.66 14.80 -21.27
N VAL A 49 3.94 14.53 -21.02
CA VAL A 49 5.01 15.52 -20.86
C VAL A 49 6.24 15.17 -21.70
N SER A 50 7.18 16.09 -21.85
CA SER A 50 8.44 15.80 -22.57
C SER A 50 9.39 14.94 -21.73
N LEU A 51 10.22 14.12 -22.38
CA LEU A 51 11.28 13.37 -21.71
C LEU A 51 12.24 14.29 -20.95
N GLY A 52 12.55 15.46 -21.52
CA GLY A 52 13.39 16.47 -20.89
C GLY A 52 12.82 16.97 -19.55
N LEU A 53 11.50 17.09 -19.42
CA LEU A 53 10.86 17.47 -18.16
C LEU A 53 11.01 16.38 -17.09
N VAL A 54 10.86 15.11 -17.47
CA VAL A 54 11.09 13.98 -16.55
C VAL A 54 12.55 13.94 -16.10
N GLN A 55 13.49 14.09 -17.04
CA GLN A 55 14.92 14.10 -16.72
C GLN A 55 15.32 15.32 -15.89
N HIS A 56 14.67 16.47 -16.09
CA HIS A 56 14.92 17.65 -15.27
C HIS A 56 14.56 17.42 -13.80
N HIS A 57 13.42 16.79 -13.51
CA HIS A 57 12.96 16.59 -12.13
C HIS A 57 13.57 15.38 -11.43
N PHE A 58 13.79 14.28 -12.14
CA PHE A 58 14.19 13.01 -11.53
C PHE A 58 15.61 12.57 -11.86
N ALA A 59 16.28 13.25 -12.82
CA ALA A 59 17.61 12.96 -13.37
C ALA A 59 17.75 11.58 -14.05
N THR A 60 17.40 10.51 -13.34
CA THR A 60 17.57 9.12 -13.76
C THR A 60 16.31 8.29 -13.51
N LYS A 61 16.25 7.10 -14.11
CA LYS A 61 15.19 6.12 -13.83
C LYS A 61 15.21 5.69 -12.35
N ALA A 62 16.39 5.54 -11.76
CA ALA A 62 16.52 5.20 -10.35
C ALA A 62 15.95 6.30 -9.44
N GLY A 63 16.23 7.58 -9.75
CA GLY A 63 15.66 8.71 -9.01
C GLY A 63 14.13 8.80 -9.13
N LEU A 64 13.57 8.45 -10.30
CA LEU A 64 12.11 8.35 -10.47
C LEU A 64 11.52 7.18 -9.66
N ILE A 65 12.17 6.02 -9.66
CA ILE A 65 11.74 4.86 -8.86
C ILE A 65 11.72 5.25 -7.38
N GLN A 66 12.83 5.81 -6.86
CA GLN A 66 12.93 6.24 -5.48
C GLN A 66 11.81 7.23 -5.11
N ALA A 67 11.54 8.24 -5.95
CA ALA A 67 10.50 9.22 -5.67
C ALA A 67 9.07 8.63 -5.66
N VAL A 68 8.83 7.55 -6.42
CA VAL A 68 7.56 6.82 -6.39
C VAL A 68 7.50 5.92 -5.15
N ASP A 69 8.59 5.22 -4.85
CA ASP A 69 8.73 4.33 -3.69
C ASP A 69 8.50 5.08 -2.38
N GLU A 70 9.07 6.28 -2.23
CA GLU A 70 8.85 7.18 -1.08
C GLU A 70 7.37 7.52 -0.91
N GLY A 71 6.69 7.94 -1.99
CA GLY A 71 5.27 8.26 -1.94
C GLY A 71 4.38 7.04 -1.62
N VAL A 72 4.78 5.86 -2.08
CA VAL A 72 4.08 4.59 -1.78
C VAL A 72 4.27 4.19 -0.32
N LEU A 73 5.49 4.32 0.21
CA LEU A 73 5.77 4.09 1.63
C LEU A 73 4.92 5.01 2.50
N ASP A 74 4.86 6.30 2.17
CA ASP A 74 4.03 7.26 2.92
C ASP A 74 2.55 6.88 2.89
N LEU A 75 2.00 6.53 1.73
CA LEU A 75 0.59 6.15 1.57
C LEU A 75 0.22 4.84 2.28
N VAL A 76 1.17 3.91 2.44
CA VAL A 76 0.91 2.60 3.08
C VAL A 76 1.21 2.64 4.57
N ILE A 77 2.38 3.14 4.96
CA ILE A 77 2.87 3.08 6.34
C ILE A 77 2.24 4.15 7.21
N THR A 78 2.09 5.39 6.72
CA THR A 78 1.56 6.50 7.54
C THR A 78 0.14 6.21 8.07
N PRO A 79 -0.82 5.74 7.26
CA PRO A 79 -2.15 5.41 7.77
C PRO A 79 -2.11 4.25 8.77
N MET A 80 -1.23 3.28 8.56
CA MET A 80 -1.11 2.15 9.48
C MET A 80 -0.53 2.62 10.81
N ALA A 81 0.52 3.44 10.81
CA ALA A 81 1.17 3.95 12.01
C ALA A 81 0.27 4.81 12.92
N GLN A 82 -0.85 5.34 12.41
CA GLN A 82 -1.78 6.12 13.23
C GLN A 82 -2.33 5.30 14.41
N PRO A 83 -2.50 5.91 15.60
CA PRO A 83 -3.17 5.26 16.72
C PRO A 83 -4.56 4.75 16.32
N ILE A 84 -5.01 3.68 16.96
CA ILE A 84 -6.41 3.26 16.86
C ILE A 84 -7.25 4.29 17.64
N PRO A 85 -8.34 4.84 17.08
CA PRO A 85 -9.16 5.83 17.78
C PRO A 85 -9.66 5.34 19.14
N GLU A 86 -9.67 6.23 20.13
CA GLU A 86 -10.28 5.95 21.44
C GLU A 86 -11.78 5.66 21.26
N GLY A 87 -12.27 4.56 21.84
CA GLY A 87 -13.64 4.10 21.66
C GLY A 87 -13.88 3.23 20.42
N ALA A 88 -12.85 2.91 19.63
CA ALA A 88 -12.97 1.86 18.63
C ALA A 88 -13.34 0.53 19.31
N VAL A 89 -14.51 0.00 18.96
CA VAL A 89 -15.02 -1.27 19.50
C VAL A 89 -14.08 -2.43 19.14
N ASP A 90 -13.39 -2.33 18.00
CA ASP A 90 -12.51 -3.36 17.47
C ASP A 90 -11.29 -2.79 16.74
N SER A 91 -10.11 -2.94 17.34
CA SER A 91 -8.84 -2.52 16.74
C SER A 91 -8.42 -3.34 15.50
N ILE A 92 -8.86 -4.58 15.35
CA ILE A 92 -8.60 -5.43 14.17
C ILE A 92 -9.43 -4.91 13.00
N ALA A 93 -10.72 -4.68 13.22
CA ALA A 93 -11.61 -4.12 12.21
C ALA A 93 -11.17 -2.73 11.72
N GLU A 94 -10.63 -1.88 12.61
CA GLU A 94 -10.07 -0.58 12.20
C GLU A 94 -8.86 -0.72 11.27
N ILE A 95 -7.97 -1.70 11.50
CA ILE A 95 -6.88 -1.99 10.57
C ILE A 95 -7.43 -2.52 9.25
N GLY A 96 -8.43 -3.41 9.29
CA GLY A 96 -9.13 -3.89 8.09
C GLY A 96 -9.71 -2.76 7.23
N LYS A 97 -10.34 -1.75 7.87
CA LYS A 97 -10.85 -0.55 7.17
C LYS A 97 -9.73 0.23 6.49
N ARG A 98 -8.59 0.41 7.15
CA ARG A 98 -7.43 1.11 6.55
C ARG A 98 -6.88 0.36 5.34
N VAL A 99 -6.82 -0.97 5.42
CA VAL A 99 -6.40 -1.82 4.29
C VAL A 99 -7.39 -1.70 3.13
N ASN A 100 -8.69 -1.81 3.41
CA ASN A 100 -9.75 -1.66 2.41
C ASN A 100 -9.69 -0.29 1.72
N ARG A 101 -9.39 0.78 2.47
CA ARG A 101 -9.23 2.13 1.90
C ARG A 101 -8.12 2.17 0.85
N ILE A 102 -6.99 1.51 1.09
CA ILE A 102 -5.89 1.45 0.12
C ILE A 102 -6.35 0.74 -1.18
N PHE A 103 -7.07 -0.37 -1.07
CA PHE A 103 -7.59 -1.07 -2.24
C PHE A 103 -8.56 -0.23 -3.08
N VAL A 104 -9.42 0.55 -2.44
CA VAL A 104 -10.46 1.35 -3.11
C VAL A 104 -9.89 2.66 -3.65
N GLU A 105 -9.18 3.42 -2.81
CA GLU A 105 -8.73 4.77 -3.15
C GLU A 105 -7.39 4.78 -3.91
N HIS A 106 -6.59 3.72 -3.75
CA HIS A 106 -5.22 3.64 -4.30
C HIS A 106 -4.91 2.28 -4.95
N PRO A 107 -5.70 1.83 -5.95
CA PRO A 107 -5.53 0.51 -6.57
C PRO A 107 -4.14 0.33 -7.24
N ASP A 108 -3.61 1.39 -7.86
CA ASP A 108 -2.26 1.37 -8.46
C ASP A 108 -1.17 1.16 -7.39
N VAL A 109 -1.36 1.69 -6.18
CA VAL A 109 -0.47 1.46 -5.04
C VAL A 109 -0.56 0.01 -4.58
N ALA A 110 -1.78 -0.52 -4.38
CA ALA A 110 -1.97 -1.91 -3.99
C ALA A 110 -1.34 -2.89 -4.98
N ALA A 111 -1.50 -2.64 -6.29
CA ALA A 111 -0.89 -3.44 -7.34
C ALA A 111 0.64 -3.35 -7.34
N TYR A 112 1.20 -2.14 -7.18
CA TYR A 112 2.65 -1.96 -7.13
C TYR A 112 3.28 -2.61 -5.89
N VAL A 113 2.66 -2.48 -4.71
CA VAL A 113 3.10 -3.15 -3.47
C VAL A 113 3.07 -4.67 -3.62
N SER A 114 1.97 -5.21 -4.16
CA SER A 114 1.84 -6.64 -4.42
C SER A 114 2.97 -7.16 -5.31
N ARG A 115 3.27 -6.42 -6.39
CA ARG A 115 4.37 -6.76 -7.29
C ARG A 115 5.73 -6.63 -6.61
N ALA A 116 5.97 -5.56 -5.85
CA ALA A 116 7.22 -5.35 -5.12
C ALA A 116 7.52 -6.51 -4.15
N LEU A 117 6.50 -7.04 -3.48
CA LEU A 117 6.60 -8.19 -2.59
C LEU A 117 6.91 -9.49 -3.36
N VAL A 118 6.19 -9.77 -4.45
CA VAL A 118 6.39 -10.97 -5.27
C VAL A 118 7.77 -10.97 -5.94
N ASP A 119 8.20 -9.81 -6.44
CA ASP A 119 9.49 -9.65 -7.10
C ASP A 119 10.66 -9.61 -6.08
N GLY A 120 10.38 -9.59 -4.77
CA GLY A 120 11.40 -9.52 -3.71
C GLY A 120 12.22 -8.23 -3.74
N SER A 121 11.58 -7.11 -4.10
CA SER A 121 12.28 -5.83 -4.27
C SER A 121 12.63 -5.19 -2.90
N PRO A 122 13.61 -4.27 -2.85
CA PRO A 122 13.92 -3.52 -1.63
C PRO A 122 12.71 -2.78 -1.04
N LEU A 123 11.83 -2.23 -1.89
CA LEU A 123 10.57 -1.62 -1.46
C LEU A 123 9.66 -2.64 -0.78
N GLY A 124 9.49 -3.83 -1.37
CA GLY A 124 8.66 -4.89 -0.80
C GLY A 124 9.15 -5.32 0.58
N ALA A 125 10.46 -5.52 0.75
CA ALA A 125 11.08 -5.82 2.03
C ALA A 125 10.83 -4.70 3.06
N THR A 126 11.03 -3.44 2.66
CA THR A 126 10.83 -2.27 3.53
C THR A 126 9.39 -2.15 4.02
N ILE A 127 8.42 -2.35 3.12
CA ILE A 127 6.99 -2.35 3.48
C ILE A 127 6.67 -3.49 4.44
N PHE A 128 7.14 -4.70 4.14
CA PHE A 128 6.89 -5.87 4.98
C PHE A 128 7.42 -5.67 6.40
N ASP A 129 8.69 -5.25 6.53
CA ASP A 129 9.36 -5.05 7.81
C ASP A 129 8.67 -3.96 8.64
N ALA A 130 8.29 -2.85 8.00
CA ALA A 130 7.58 -1.76 8.68
C ALA A 130 6.19 -2.18 9.15
N LEU A 131 5.41 -2.88 8.31
CA LEU A 131 4.10 -3.40 8.69
C LEU A 131 4.19 -4.45 9.79
N PHE A 132 5.21 -5.31 9.76
CA PHE A 132 5.48 -6.29 10.81
C PHE A 132 5.80 -5.63 12.14
N ALA A 133 6.73 -4.65 12.16
CA ALA A 133 7.05 -3.91 13.38
C ALA A 133 5.82 -3.22 13.97
N LEU A 134 5.01 -2.55 13.13
CA LEU A 134 3.76 -1.91 13.55
C LEU A 134 2.74 -2.92 14.08
N GLY A 135 2.57 -4.06 13.39
CA GLY A 135 1.65 -5.11 13.80
C GLY A 135 2.05 -5.74 15.14
N LYS A 136 3.34 -6.04 15.31
CA LYS A 136 3.89 -6.64 16.53
C LYS A 136 3.73 -5.72 17.73
N ALA A 137 4.08 -4.43 17.59
CA ALA A 137 3.91 -3.44 18.66
C ALA A 137 2.44 -3.33 19.12
N ARG A 138 1.47 -3.42 18.20
CA ARG A 138 0.04 -3.43 18.57
C ARG A 138 -0.34 -4.70 19.33
N TRP A 139 0.20 -5.85 18.97
CA TRP A 139 -0.06 -7.09 19.69
C TRP A 139 0.58 -7.09 21.09
N GLU A 140 1.79 -6.56 21.23
CA GLU A 140 2.45 -6.35 22.53
C GLU A 140 1.59 -5.45 23.44
N GLN A 141 1.09 -4.33 22.93
CA GLN A 141 0.20 -3.44 23.68
C GLN A 141 -1.10 -4.13 24.14
N ARG A 142 -1.68 -5.00 23.31
CA ARG A 142 -2.87 -5.79 23.71
C ARG A 142 -2.55 -6.79 24.81
N ALA A 143 -1.38 -7.43 24.74
CA ALA A 143 -0.93 -8.37 25.76
C ALA A 143 -0.71 -7.68 27.12
N GLU A 144 -0.09 -6.48 27.12
CA GLU A 144 0.09 -5.66 28.32
C GLU A 144 -1.23 -5.25 28.98
N ARG A 145 -2.29 -5.08 28.18
CA ARG A 145 -3.66 -4.78 28.65
C ARG A 145 -4.46 -6.01 29.08
N GLY A 146 -3.91 -7.21 28.93
CA GLY A 146 -4.60 -8.46 29.23
C GLY A 146 -5.72 -8.82 28.23
N GLU A 147 -5.68 -8.26 27.02
CA GLU A 147 -6.69 -8.48 25.96
C GLU A 147 -6.40 -9.74 25.12
N THR A 148 -5.28 -10.41 25.35
CA THR A 148 -4.85 -11.58 24.59
C THR A 148 -4.97 -12.87 25.39
N ARG A 149 -5.03 -14.01 24.69
CA ARG A 149 -4.91 -15.32 25.34
C ARG A 149 -3.51 -15.49 25.98
N PRO A 150 -3.38 -16.22 27.09
CA PRO A 150 -2.08 -16.42 27.76
C PRO A 150 -1.03 -17.15 26.91
N ASP A 151 -1.46 -17.97 25.95
CA ASP A 151 -0.63 -18.85 25.11
C ASP A 151 -0.38 -18.29 23.69
N ILE A 152 -0.72 -17.02 23.45
CA ILE A 152 -0.62 -16.44 22.11
C ILE A 152 0.84 -16.30 21.67
N ASP A 153 1.15 -16.73 20.45
CA ASP A 153 2.39 -16.35 19.78
C ASP A 153 2.19 -14.98 19.11
N LEU A 154 2.73 -13.93 19.73
CA LEU A 154 2.58 -12.54 19.24
C LEU A 154 3.23 -12.33 17.86
N THR A 155 4.29 -13.09 17.54
CA THR A 155 4.97 -13.00 16.25
C THR A 155 4.05 -13.52 15.16
N TRP A 156 3.49 -14.71 15.35
CA TRP A 156 2.54 -15.28 14.40
C TRP A 156 1.20 -14.54 14.35
N ALA A 157 0.76 -13.95 15.46
CA ALA A 157 -0.42 -13.09 15.46
C ALA A 157 -0.24 -11.85 14.57
N ALA A 158 0.95 -11.24 14.58
CA ALA A 158 1.30 -10.13 13.67
C ALA A 158 1.46 -10.62 12.22
N LEU A 159 2.21 -11.70 12.01
CA LEU A 159 2.47 -12.26 10.67
C LEU A 159 1.17 -12.69 9.97
N ASN A 160 0.26 -13.37 10.67
CA ASN A 160 -0.99 -13.84 10.07
C ASN A 160 -1.87 -12.68 9.57
N GLY A 161 -1.96 -11.57 10.33
CA GLY A 161 -2.67 -10.38 9.85
C GLY A 161 -2.08 -9.81 8.56
N ILE A 162 -0.75 -9.78 8.47
CA ILE A 162 -0.03 -9.29 7.28
C ILE A 162 -0.17 -10.24 6.11
N VAL A 163 -0.04 -11.55 6.34
CA VAL A 163 -0.21 -12.59 5.31
C VAL A 163 -1.61 -12.55 4.73
N LEU A 164 -2.66 -12.36 5.55
CA LEU A 164 -4.03 -12.23 5.06
C LEU A 164 -4.19 -10.99 4.18
N ALA A 165 -3.70 -9.82 4.59
CA ALA A 165 -3.83 -8.58 3.83
C ALA A 165 -3.00 -8.58 2.54
N LEU A 166 -1.70 -8.87 2.63
CA LEU A 166 -0.79 -8.88 1.49
C LEU A 166 -1.04 -10.07 0.56
N GLY A 167 -1.42 -11.22 1.11
CA GLY A 167 -1.81 -12.39 0.34
C GLY A 167 -3.07 -12.12 -0.48
N ALA A 168 -4.08 -11.47 0.09
CA ALA A 168 -5.27 -11.06 -0.66
C ALA A 168 -4.94 -10.08 -1.78
N ALA A 169 -4.05 -9.11 -1.53
CA ALA A 169 -3.60 -8.18 -2.56
C ALA A 169 -2.88 -8.90 -3.72
N SER A 170 -1.93 -9.77 -3.36
CA SER A 170 -1.05 -10.47 -4.31
C SER A 170 -1.78 -11.54 -5.11
N LEU A 171 -2.81 -12.15 -4.52
CA LEU A 171 -3.62 -13.20 -5.15
C LEU A 171 -4.95 -12.69 -5.68
N SER A 172 -5.17 -11.37 -5.72
CA SER A 172 -6.44 -10.73 -6.13
C SER A 172 -6.99 -11.28 -7.44
N ALA A 173 -6.16 -11.41 -8.48
CA ALA A 173 -6.58 -11.97 -9.76
C ALA A 173 -7.06 -13.43 -9.68
N HIS A 174 -6.56 -14.23 -8.73
CA HIS A 174 -7.04 -15.59 -8.51
C HIS A 174 -8.31 -15.62 -7.66
N ILE A 175 -8.41 -14.71 -6.69
CA ILE A 175 -9.57 -14.50 -5.83
C ILE A 175 -10.78 -14.06 -6.68
N ASP A 176 -10.59 -13.11 -7.60
CA ASP A 176 -11.64 -12.61 -8.50
C ASP A 176 -12.38 -13.72 -9.25
N ARG A 177 -11.67 -14.77 -9.69
CA ARG A 177 -12.29 -15.91 -10.39
C ARG A 177 -13.23 -16.73 -9.51
N GLN A 178 -13.14 -16.58 -8.20
CA GLN A 178 -13.97 -17.29 -7.21
C GLN A 178 -15.11 -16.41 -6.68
N LEU A 179 -15.16 -15.14 -7.08
CA LEU A 179 -16.14 -14.18 -6.58
C LEU A 179 -17.16 -13.81 -7.68
N PRO A 180 -18.40 -13.47 -7.28
CA PRO A 180 -19.41 -13.02 -8.23
C PRO A 180 -19.17 -11.59 -8.76
N GLU A 181 -18.32 -10.82 -8.07
CA GLU A 181 -17.95 -9.43 -8.37
C GLU A 181 -16.44 -9.26 -8.13
N PRO A 182 -15.80 -8.22 -8.69
CA PRO A 182 -14.40 -7.92 -8.39
C PRO A 182 -14.14 -7.82 -6.89
N PHE A 183 -13.04 -8.40 -6.42
CA PHE A 183 -12.60 -8.41 -5.03
C PHE A 183 -12.51 -7.01 -4.44
N THR A 184 -12.14 -6.02 -5.26
CA THR A 184 -12.04 -4.62 -4.85
C THR A 184 -13.39 -3.89 -4.80
N SER A 185 -14.52 -4.57 -5.06
CA SER A 185 -15.84 -3.96 -4.88
C SER A 185 -16.12 -3.74 -3.38
N PRO A 186 -16.87 -2.69 -3.01
CA PRO A 186 -17.16 -2.41 -1.59
C PRO A 186 -17.82 -3.59 -0.86
N SER A 187 -18.73 -4.30 -1.54
CA SER A 187 -19.42 -5.50 -1.03
C SER A 187 -18.45 -6.66 -0.77
N GLN A 188 -17.54 -6.95 -1.70
CA GLN A 188 -16.57 -8.05 -1.53
C GLN A 188 -15.51 -7.71 -0.47
N LEU A 189 -15.02 -6.47 -0.42
CA LEU A 189 -14.08 -6.02 0.62
C LEU A 189 -14.71 -6.08 2.02
N GLN A 190 -15.98 -5.70 2.16
CA GLN A 190 -16.69 -5.83 3.43
C GLN A 190 -16.87 -7.31 3.82
N ARG A 191 -17.23 -8.17 2.86
CA ARG A 191 -17.38 -9.61 3.09
C ARG A 191 -16.07 -10.27 3.48
N TRP A 192 -14.98 -9.89 2.82
CA TRP A 192 -13.63 -10.35 3.14
C TRP A 192 -13.19 -9.88 4.52
N GLN A 193 -13.38 -8.59 4.85
CA GLN A 193 -13.07 -8.06 6.17
C GLN A 193 -13.83 -8.81 7.28
N ALA A 194 -15.14 -9.01 7.14
CA ALA A 194 -15.93 -9.75 8.13
C ALA A 194 -15.42 -11.19 8.30
N SER A 195 -15.03 -11.84 7.20
CA SER A 195 -14.44 -13.19 7.24
C SER A 195 -13.08 -13.21 7.95
N VAL A 196 -12.23 -12.20 7.74
CA VAL A 196 -10.92 -12.08 8.40
C VAL A 196 -11.09 -11.77 9.88
N ASP A 197 -12.00 -10.86 10.24
CA ASP A 197 -12.28 -10.49 11.63
C ASP A 197 -12.78 -11.72 12.43
N SER A 198 -13.71 -12.50 11.85
CA SER A 198 -14.17 -13.76 12.44
C SER A 198 -13.03 -14.78 12.58
N LEU A 199 -12.21 -14.97 11.55
CA LEU A 199 -11.06 -15.87 11.59
C LEU A 199 -10.06 -15.50 12.69
N LEU A 200 -9.74 -14.22 12.84
CA LEU A 200 -8.75 -13.75 13.82
C LEU A 200 -9.28 -13.78 15.27
N ARG A 201 -10.59 -13.60 15.46
CA ARG A 201 -11.23 -13.56 16.78
C ARG A 201 -11.62 -14.93 17.29
N GLU A 202 -12.28 -15.71 16.45
CA GLU A 202 -12.99 -16.93 16.85
C GLU A 202 -12.36 -18.19 16.23
N GLY A 203 -11.66 -18.04 15.10
CA GLY A 203 -11.25 -19.17 14.27
C GLY A 203 -12.43 -19.74 13.47
N LEU A 204 -12.18 -20.76 12.63
CA LEU A 204 -13.19 -21.30 11.71
C LEU A 204 -13.89 -22.56 12.20
N PHE A 205 -13.32 -23.24 13.20
CA PHE A 205 -13.82 -24.51 13.69
C PHE A 205 -14.33 -24.38 15.11
N ARG A 206 -15.37 -25.15 15.44
CA ARG A 206 -15.78 -25.34 16.83
C ARG A 206 -14.67 -26.06 17.59
N ARG A 207 -14.41 -25.65 18.83
CA ARG A 207 -13.51 -26.37 19.72
C ARG A 207 -14.20 -27.69 20.14
N PRO A 208 -13.58 -28.86 19.90
CA PRO A 208 -14.12 -30.11 20.42
C PRO A 208 -14.22 -30.04 21.95
N GLY A 209 -15.40 -30.28 22.51
CA GLY A 209 -15.64 -30.30 23.96
C GLY A 209 -15.99 -28.96 24.62
N ALA A 210 -16.29 -27.91 23.85
CA ALA A 210 -16.93 -26.70 24.36
C ALA A 210 -18.46 -26.82 24.18
N ASP A 211 -19.13 -27.42 25.17
CA ASP A 211 -20.56 -27.23 25.43
C ASP A 211 -20.73 -26.18 26.54
#